data_AF-A0A9X0A1U7-F1
#
_entry.id   AF-A0A9X0A1U7-F1
#
_cell.length_a   1.000
_cell.length_b   1.000
_cell.length_c   1.000
_cell.angle_alpha   90.00
_cell.angle_beta   90.00
_cell.angle_gamma   90.00
#
_symmetry.space_group_name_H-M   'P 1'
#
loop_
_entity.id
_entity.type
_entity.pdbx_description
1 polymer ?
#
loop_
_entity_poly.entity_id
_entity_poly.type
_entity_poly.pdbx_seq_one_letter_code
_entity_poly.pdbx_strand_id
1 'polypeptide(L)'
;MSGTRFLYDMDIYANYSIEISAFTRKGDGNATLDLAMPDALGAKSTPINVTAYNYTSTTSINVTWNPIEDELILERMLGYRVSYRAVRIGDEDVKEGEQPPTYNFTVRKTTLDAVIEGLDTYTRYQINVSGFTRRGDGPSAITAGDTCRCHKRLATNYRLFPPYVDQLEVTGDGLFTVANMTGMLPAILDNLVVTCCQTCAAHGRSYVDFKYNGTNGTAEQNSEQEMKFLIEDRNDLR
;
A
#
# COMPACT_ATOMS: atom_id res chain seq x y z
N MET A 1 36.65 27.63 -33.28
CA MET A 1 35.88 26.38 -33.06
C MET A 1 35.08 26.56 -31.78
N SER A 2 33.75 26.60 -31.86
CA SER A 2 32.90 26.60 -30.66
C SER A 2 32.82 25.15 -30.17
N GLY A 3 33.30 24.90 -28.95
CA GLY A 3 33.26 23.58 -28.33
C GLY A 3 32.27 23.59 -27.20
N THR A 4 31.13 22.92 -27.37
CA THR A 4 30.19 22.69 -26.27
C THR A 4 30.76 21.63 -25.33
N ARG A 5 30.59 21.84 -24.02
CA ARG A 5 30.92 20.88 -22.96
C ARG A 5 29.72 20.78 -22.04
N PHE A 6 29.42 19.55 -21.63
CA PHE A 6 28.33 19.24 -20.72
C PHE A 6 28.92 18.90 -19.35
N LEU A 7 28.28 19.39 -18.29
CA LEU A 7 28.54 18.98 -16.91
C LEU A 7 27.52 17.89 -16.54
N TYR A 8 27.99 16.85 -15.88
CA TYR A 8 27.19 15.70 -15.46
C TYR A 8 27.33 15.52 -13.94
N ASP A 9 26.44 14.71 -13.34
CA ASP A 9 26.50 14.35 -11.91
C ASP A 9 26.43 15.54 -10.96
N MET A 10 25.63 16.55 -11.35
CA MET A 10 25.34 17.70 -10.51
C MET A 10 24.21 17.37 -9.53
N ASP A 11 24.32 17.87 -8.31
CA ASP A 11 23.27 17.77 -7.30
C ASP A 11 22.06 18.61 -7.74
N ILE A 12 20.93 17.94 -7.91
CA ILE A 12 19.67 18.56 -8.34
C ILE A 12 19.13 19.57 -7.33
N TYR A 13 19.64 19.60 -6.09
CA TYR A 13 19.24 20.51 -5.02
C TYR A 13 20.24 21.66 -4.77
N ALA A 14 21.37 21.70 -5.47
CA ALA A 14 22.40 22.72 -5.28
C ALA A 14 22.33 23.83 -6.35
N ASN A 15 22.65 25.06 -5.95
CA ASN A 15 22.83 26.18 -6.87
C ASN A 15 24.27 26.20 -7.36
N TYR A 16 24.46 26.22 -8.68
CA TYR A 16 25.77 26.28 -9.30
C TYR A 16 25.99 27.60 -10.03
N SER A 17 27.12 28.25 -9.73
CA SER A 17 27.66 29.34 -10.54
C SER A 17 28.71 28.76 -11.48
N ILE A 18 28.48 28.88 -12.80
CA ILE A 18 29.44 28.41 -13.79
C ILE A 18 30.19 29.62 -14.32
N GLU A 19 31.51 29.56 -14.21
CA GLU A 19 32.41 30.58 -14.73
C GLU A 19 33.23 29.99 -15.88
N ILE A 20 33.25 30.69 -17.02
CA ILE A 20 33.99 30.28 -18.21
C ILE A 20 34.97 31.38 -18.57
N SER A 21 36.27 31.07 -18.60
CA SER A 21 37.32 31.98 -19.03
C SER A 21 38.13 31.38 -20.18
N ALA A 22 38.63 32.25 -21.07
CA ALA A 22 39.52 31.85 -22.15
C ALA A 22 40.98 32.08 -21.73
N PHE A 23 41.85 31.08 -21.83
CA PHE A 23 43.26 31.23 -21.45
C PHE A 23 44.20 31.33 -22.65
N THR A 24 45.31 32.07 -22.49
CA THR A 24 46.39 32.20 -23.49
C THR A 24 47.77 32.07 -22.84
N ARG A 25 48.84 32.04 -23.65
CA ARG A 25 50.22 31.99 -23.14
C ARG A 25 50.61 33.18 -22.24
N LYS A 26 49.89 34.29 -22.31
CA LYS A 26 50.11 35.47 -21.45
C LYS A 26 49.29 35.44 -20.16
N GLY A 27 48.35 34.50 -20.03
CA GLY A 27 47.46 34.36 -18.87
C GLY A 27 46.00 34.17 -19.27
N ASP A 28 45.15 34.14 -18.24
CA ASP A 28 43.70 33.96 -18.35
C ASP A 28 43.01 35.27 -18.74
N GLY A 29 42.08 35.16 -19.68
CA GLY A 29 41.22 36.24 -20.14
C GLY A 29 40.00 36.44 -19.25
N ASN A 30 39.17 37.42 -19.60
CA ASN A 30 38.01 37.76 -18.79
C ASN A 30 37.02 36.60 -18.70
N ALA A 31 36.55 36.33 -17.50
CA ALA A 31 35.61 35.27 -17.26
C ALA A 31 34.17 35.76 -17.44
N THR A 32 33.32 34.89 -18.00
CA THR A 32 31.88 35.08 -18.07
C THR A 32 31.22 34.22 -17.01
N LEU A 33 30.38 34.85 -16.18
CA LEU A 33 29.60 34.20 -15.13
C LEU A 33 28.17 33.97 -15.62
N ASP A 34 27.70 32.73 -15.53
CA ASP A 34 26.28 32.40 -15.74
C ASP A 34 25.74 31.55 -14.58
N LEU A 35 24.48 31.77 -14.23
CA LEU A 35 23.78 31.03 -13.18
C LEU A 35 23.09 29.84 -13.84
N ALA A 36 23.68 28.65 -13.73
CA ALA A 36 23.07 27.43 -14.24
C ALA A 36 22.15 26.82 -13.17
N MET A 37 20.86 26.81 -13.44
CA MET A 37 19.94 25.96 -12.68
C MET A 37 20.05 24.53 -13.22
N PRO A 38 20.12 23.50 -12.35
CA PRO A 38 20.01 22.11 -12.81
C PRO A 38 18.73 21.94 -13.64
N ASP A 39 18.76 21.02 -14.61
CA ASP A 39 17.57 20.58 -15.34
C ASP A 39 16.59 19.91 -14.36
N ALA A 40 15.82 20.71 -13.62
CA ALA A 40 14.87 20.23 -12.63
C ALA A 40 13.76 19.48 -13.36
N LEU A 41 13.77 18.15 -13.26
CA LEU A 41 12.67 17.29 -13.66
C LEU A 41 11.55 17.50 -12.61
N GLY A 42 10.42 18.08 -12.99
CA GLY A 42 9.25 18.19 -12.12
C GLY A 42 9.22 19.38 -11.15
N ALA A 43 8.45 19.25 -10.06
CA ALA A 43 8.36 20.27 -9.00
C ALA A 43 9.66 20.30 -8.17
N LYS A 44 10.03 21.45 -7.57
CA LYS A 44 11.26 21.54 -6.73
C LYS A 44 11.12 20.94 -5.33
N SER A 45 9.90 20.71 -4.88
CA SER A 45 9.60 20.29 -3.50
C SER A 45 8.61 19.14 -3.46
N THR A 46 8.58 18.44 -2.33
CA THR A 46 7.64 17.35 -2.08
C THR A 46 6.30 17.91 -1.61
N PRO A 47 5.19 17.18 -1.83
CA PRO A 47 3.95 17.45 -1.09
C PRO A 47 4.21 17.36 0.42
N ILE A 48 3.53 18.20 1.20
CA ILE A 48 3.68 18.22 2.66
C ILE A 48 2.54 17.43 3.32
N ASN A 49 2.73 16.97 4.56
CA ASN A 49 1.72 16.24 5.34
C ASN A 49 1.14 14.99 4.65
N VAL A 50 1.97 14.25 3.90
CA VAL A 50 1.53 13.00 3.27
C VAL A 50 1.21 11.95 4.33
N THR A 51 -0.05 11.56 4.41
CA THR A 51 -0.59 10.67 5.45
C THR A 51 -1.34 9.52 4.79
N ALA A 52 -1.02 8.29 5.18
CA ALA A 52 -1.79 7.10 4.84
C ALA A 52 -2.61 6.64 6.04
N TYR A 53 -3.86 6.25 5.82
CA TYR A 53 -4.75 5.78 6.88
C TYR A 53 -4.64 4.26 7.04
N ASN A 54 -4.10 3.83 8.18
CA ASN A 54 -3.85 2.42 8.47
C ASN A 54 -5.11 1.69 8.92
N TYR A 55 -5.21 0.42 8.55
CA TYR A 55 -6.25 -0.51 9.01
C TYR A 55 -7.69 -0.02 8.75
N THR A 56 -7.90 0.81 7.72
CA THR A 56 -9.24 1.30 7.32
C THR A 56 -9.93 0.42 6.29
N SER A 57 -9.22 -0.55 5.70
CA SER A 57 -9.74 -1.54 4.77
C SER A 57 -8.77 -2.71 4.64
N THR A 58 -9.27 -3.86 4.20
CA THR A 58 -8.46 -5.05 3.89
C THR A 58 -7.77 -4.95 2.54
N THR A 59 -8.34 -4.21 1.59
CA THR A 59 -7.88 -4.19 0.19
C THR A 59 -7.67 -2.78 -0.36
N SER A 60 -7.72 -1.77 0.50
CA SER A 60 -7.47 -0.39 0.11
C SER A 60 -6.83 0.46 1.20
N ILE A 61 -6.13 1.52 0.78
CA ILE A 61 -5.51 2.51 1.66
C ILE A 61 -5.88 3.90 1.14
N ASN A 62 -6.44 4.74 2.02
CA ASN A 62 -6.65 6.15 1.73
C ASN A 62 -5.38 6.94 2.04
N VAL A 63 -5.01 7.86 1.15
CA VAL A 63 -3.81 8.69 1.25
C VAL A 63 -4.19 10.13 0.99
N THR A 64 -3.73 11.03 1.86
CA THR A 64 -3.97 12.47 1.76
C THR A 64 -2.67 13.24 1.83
N TRP A 65 -2.60 14.39 1.19
CA TRP A 65 -1.46 15.30 1.25
C TRP A 65 -1.91 16.75 1.12
N ASN A 66 -1.04 17.67 1.52
CA ASN A 66 -1.24 19.08 1.30
C ASN A 66 -0.53 19.52 0.00
N PRO A 67 -0.99 20.61 -0.62
CA PRO A 67 -0.41 21.08 -1.87
C PRO A 67 1.05 21.52 -1.69
N ILE A 68 1.83 21.40 -2.75
CA ILE A 68 3.16 22.04 -2.85
C ILE A 68 2.93 23.55 -2.95
N GLU A 69 3.69 24.34 -2.19
CA GLU A 69 3.61 25.81 -2.23
C GLU A 69 3.95 26.35 -3.62
N ASP A 70 3.14 27.28 -4.14
CA ASP A 70 3.25 27.79 -5.51
C ASP A 70 4.61 28.43 -5.82
N GLU A 71 5.27 29.02 -4.82
CA GLU A 71 6.61 29.62 -4.94
C GLU A 71 7.69 28.58 -5.29
N LEU A 72 7.44 27.30 -4.99
CA LEU A 72 8.33 26.17 -5.26
C LEU A 72 8.00 25.48 -6.60
N ILE A 73 7.01 25.98 -7.33
CA ILE A 73 6.54 25.45 -8.61
C ILE A 73 7.12 26.32 -9.74
N LEU A 74 8.31 25.95 -10.26
CA LEU A 74 8.95 26.70 -11.35
C LEU A 74 8.22 26.58 -12.71
N GLU A 75 7.57 25.45 -12.95
CA GLU A 75 6.84 25.15 -14.18
C GLU A 75 5.41 24.75 -13.88
N ARG A 76 4.50 24.91 -14.85
CA ARG A 76 3.10 24.54 -14.70
C ARG A 76 2.94 23.07 -14.28
N MET A 77 2.69 22.85 -12.99
CA MET A 77 2.38 21.55 -12.42
C MET A 77 1.12 20.96 -13.06
N LEU A 78 1.20 19.70 -13.45
CA LEU A 78 0.09 18.97 -14.08
C LEU A 78 -0.76 18.25 -13.03
N GLY A 79 -0.12 17.69 -12.02
CA GLY A 79 -0.79 16.95 -10.96
C GLY A 79 0.15 16.25 -10.01
N TYR A 80 -0.41 15.30 -9.25
CA TYR A 80 0.35 14.43 -8.36
C TYR A 80 0.44 13.03 -8.93
N ARG A 81 1.59 12.38 -8.72
CA ARG A 81 1.80 10.96 -8.98
C ARG A 81 1.88 10.24 -7.65
N VAL A 82 1.07 9.21 -7.50
CA VAL A 82 1.10 8.30 -6.35
C VAL A 82 1.68 7.00 -6.85
N SER A 83 2.74 6.53 -6.22
CA SER A 83 3.33 5.22 -6.49
C SER A 83 3.38 4.40 -5.21
N TYR A 84 3.21 3.09 -5.32
CA TYR A 84 3.14 2.21 -4.18
C TYR A 84 3.69 0.82 -4.49
N ARG A 85 4.23 0.17 -3.46
CA ARG A 85 4.72 -1.20 -3.51
C ARG A 85 4.62 -1.85 -2.13
N ALA A 86 4.37 -3.16 -2.09
CA ALA A 86 4.41 -3.91 -0.85
C ALA A 86 5.86 -3.99 -0.34
N VAL A 87 6.05 -3.74 0.95
CA VAL A 87 7.35 -3.80 1.65
C VAL A 87 7.36 -4.81 2.79
N ARG A 88 6.19 -5.24 3.27
CA ARG A 88 6.03 -6.31 4.24
C ARG A 88 4.73 -7.07 3.97
N ILE A 89 4.77 -8.38 3.88
CA ILE A 89 3.60 -9.24 3.67
C ILE A 89 3.46 -10.12 4.92
N GLY A 90 2.33 -9.99 5.61
CA GLY A 90 2.16 -10.54 6.95
C GLY A 90 3.15 -9.91 7.94
N ASP A 91 3.90 -10.78 8.63
CA ASP A 91 4.95 -10.38 9.57
C ASP A 91 6.36 -10.43 8.94
N GLU A 92 6.48 -10.69 7.63
CA GLU A 92 7.76 -10.84 6.94
C GLU A 92 8.07 -9.65 6.03
N ASP A 93 9.23 -9.04 6.23
CA ASP A 93 9.72 -7.97 5.35
C ASP A 93 10.11 -8.54 3.98
N VAL A 94 9.77 -7.80 2.93
CA VAL A 94 10.13 -8.16 1.56
C VAL A 94 11.65 -8.07 1.40
N LYS A 95 12.27 -9.19 0.99
CA LYS A 95 13.72 -9.28 0.81
C LYS A 95 14.21 -8.47 -0.38
N GLU A 96 15.46 -8.03 -0.28
CA GLU A 96 16.16 -7.39 -1.39
C GLU A 96 16.30 -8.37 -2.57
N GLY A 97 15.88 -7.96 -3.77
CA GLY A 97 15.85 -8.82 -4.97
C GLY A 97 14.52 -9.56 -5.21
N GLU A 98 13.62 -9.61 -4.23
CA GLU A 98 12.26 -10.19 -4.35
C GLU A 98 11.18 -9.09 -4.31
N GLN A 99 11.55 -7.85 -4.62
CA GLN A 99 10.63 -6.72 -4.50
C GLN A 99 9.45 -6.87 -5.47
N PRO A 100 8.20 -6.78 -4.96
CA PRO A 100 7.01 -6.74 -5.78
C PRO A 100 7.07 -5.57 -6.78
N PRO A 101 6.33 -5.67 -7.90
CA PRO A 101 6.21 -4.56 -8.85
C PRO A 101 5.73 -3.28 -8.16
N THR A 102 6.28 -2.15 -8.60
CA THR A 102 5.81 -0.83 -8.17
C THR A 102 4.70 -0.38 -9.11
N TYR A 103 3.56 -0.05 -8.53
CA TYR A 103 2.40 0.47 -9.25
C TYR A 103 2.33 1.99 -9.08
N ASN A 104 1.68 2.68 -10.02
CA ASN A 104 1.44 4.10 -9.90
C ASN A 104 0.20 4.56 -10.66
N PHE A 105 -0.31 5.72 -10.27
CA PHE A 105 -1.34 6.45 -10.99
C PHE A 105 -1.14 7.95 -10.79
N THR A 106 -1.87 8.76 -11.54
CA THR A 106 -1.82 10.22 -11.44
C THR A 106 -3.18 10.81 -11.15
N VAL A 107 -3.19 11.91 -10.41
CA VAL A 107 -4.38 12.70 -10.11
C VAL A 107 -4.16 14.16 -10.50
N ARG A 108 -5.24 14.91 -10.64
CA ARG A 108 -5.17 16.33 -11.02
C ARG A 108 -4.49 17.15 -9.92
N LYS A 109 -3.89 18.28 -10.28
CA LYS A 109 -3.24 19.19 -9.31
C LYS A 109 -4.14 19.68 -8.17
N THR A 110 -5.46 19.69 -8.38
CA THR A 110 -6.46 20.11 -7.38
C THR A 110 -6.90 18.97 -6.46
N THR A 111 -6.53 17.74 -6.79
CA THR A 111 -6.84 16.55 -6.00
C THR A 111 -5.73 16.34 -4.98
N LEU A 112 -6.11 16.28 -3.71
CA LEU A 112 -5.20 16.24 -2.55
C LEU A 112 -5.37 14.96 -1.72
N ASP A 113 -6.15 14.02 -2.25
CA ASP A 113 -6.46 12.73 -1.65
C ASP A 113 -6.61 11.67 -2.76
N ALA A 114 -6.32 10.42 -2.42
CA ALA A 114 -6.53 9.28 -3.31
C ALA A 114 -6.73 8.00 -2.52
N VAL A 115 -7.56 7.11 -3.06
CA VAL A 115 -7.73 5.74 -2.56
C VAL A 115 -6.95 4.79 -3.45
N ILE A 116 -6.03 4.05 -2.85
CA ILE A 116 -5.31 2.96 -3.51
C ILE A 116 -6.13 1.69 -3.29
N GLU A 117 -6.62 1.07 -4.35
CA GLU A 117 -7.47 -0.12 -4.31
C GLU A 117 -6.76 -1.37 -4.85
N GLY A 118 -7.35 -2.54 -4.60
CA GLY A 118 -6.82 -3.82 -5.08
C GLY A 118 -5.53 -4.24 -4.39
N LEU A 119 -5.36 -3.85 -3.13
CA LEU A 119 -4.23 -4.20 -2.29
C LEU A 119 -4.42 -5.57 -1.65
N ASP A 120 -3.30 -6.21 -1.34
CA ASP A 120 -3.28 -7.47 -0.60
C ASP A 120 -3.60 -7.22 0.88
N THR A 121 -4.34 -8.14 1.48
CA THR A 121 -4.65 -8.12 2.90
C THR A 121 -3.40 -8.37 3.74
N TYR A 122 -3.39 -7.93 4.99
CA TYR A 122 -2.27 -8.10 5.91
C TYR A 122 -0.91 -7.64 5.35
N THR A 123 -0.89 -6.52 4.62
CA THR A 123 0.31 -6.07 3.89
C THR A 123 0.60 -4.61 4.17
N ARG A 124 1.89 -4.29 4.35
CA ARG A 124 2.39 -2.91 4.46
C ARG A 124 2.88 -2.45 3.11
N TYR A 125 2.39 -1.29 2.69
CA TYR A 125 2.80 -0.63 1.46
C TYR A 125 3.63 0.61 1.76
N GLN A 126 4.75 0.76 1.06
CA GLN A 126 5.44 2.05 0.94
C GLN A 126 4.73 2.84 -0.15
N ILE A 127 4.35 4.07 0.15
CA ILE A 127 3.60 4.97 -0.74
C ILE A 127 4.42 6.24 -0.92
N ASN A 128 4.67 6.59 -2.17
CA ASN A 128 5.42 7.79 -2.55
C ASN A 128 4.49 8.73 -3.31
N VAL A 129 4.44 9.99 -2.91
CA VAL A 129 3.65 11.03 -3.57
C VAL A 129 4.58 12.15 -4.05
N SER A 130 4.55 12.45 -5.35
CA SER A 130 5.33 13.53 -5.95
C SER A 130 4.45 14.44 -6.80
N GLY A 131 4.84 15.69 -6.92
CA GLY A 131 4.29 16.57 -7.95
C GLY A 131 4.98 16.34 -9.29
N PHE A 132 4.23 16.33 -10.40
CA PHE A 132 4.81 16.16 -11.74
C PHE A 132 4.47 17.29 -12.70
N THR A 133 5.41 17.59 -13.60
CA THR A 133 5.29 18.56 -14.68
C THR A 133 5.42 17.86 -16.04
N ARG A 134 5.45 18.63 -17.14
CA ARG A 134 5.73 18.06 -18.47
C ARG A 134 7.14 17.48 -18.60
N ARG A 135 8.09 17.90 -17.74
CA ARG A 135 9.47 17.41 -17.77
C ARG A 135 9.67 16.13 -16.97
N GLY A 136 8.76 15.79 -16.06
CA GLY A 136 8.86 14.58 -15.25
C GLY A 136 8.32 14.77 -13.83
N ASP A 137 8.65 13.81 -12.98
CA ASP A 137 8.28 13.79 -11.56
C ASP A 137 9.32 14.56 -10.75
N GLY A 138 8.85 15.37 -9.79
CA GLY A 138 9.68 16.00 -8.78
C GLY A 138 10.02 15.04 -7.63
N PRO A 139 10.62 15.55 -6.54
CA PRO A 139 10.93 14.73 -5.39
C PRO A 139 9.65 14.16 -4.77
N SER A 140 9.76 12.96 -4.20
CA SER A 140 8.64 12.25 -3.58
C SER A 140 8.68 12.35 -2.06
N ALA A 141 7.56 12.69 -1.44
CA ALA A 141 7.33 12.42 -0.03
C ALA A 141 6.95 10.95 0.14
N ILE A 142 7.49 10.31 1.17
CA ILE A 142 7.32 8.87 1.45
C ILE A 142 6.46 8.71 2.71
N THR A 143 5.47 7.84 2.64
CA THR A 143 4.69 7.38 3.77
C THR A 143 4.50 5.87 3.70
N ALA A 144 3.94 5.27 4.74
CA ALA A 144 3.62 3.84 4.75
C ALA A 144 2.18 3.64 5.21
N GLY A 145 1.47 2.73 4.55
CA GLY A 145 0.11 2.34 4.88
C GLY A 145 -0.02 0.84 5.11
N ASP A 146 -0.79 0.43 6.11
CA ASP A 146 -1.07 -0.98 6.42
C ASP A 146 -2.53 -1.34 6.11
N THR A 147 -2.76 -2.46 5.40
CA THR A 147 -4.11 -3.04 5.24
C THR A 147 -4.50 -3.85 6.48
N CYS A 148 -5.81 -4.03 6.68
CA CYS A 148 -6.31 -4.92 7.72
C CYS A 148 -5.85 -6.35 7.50
N ARG A 149 -5.56 -7.05 8.60
CA ARG A 149 -5.04 -8.42 8.54
C ARG A 149 -6.06 -9.41 8.00
N CYS A 150 -7.34 -9.18 8.32
CA CYS A 150 -8.44 -10.07 7.98
C CYS A 150 -9.70 -9.30 7.60
N HIS A 151 -10.54 -9.95 6.81
CA HIS A 151 -11.92 -9.55 6.62
C HIS A 151 -12.73 -9.71 7.91
N LYS A 152 -13.86 -9.02 7.99
CA LYS A 152 -14.74 -9.08 9.16
C LYS A 152 -15.27 -10.49 9.41
N ARG A 153 -15.71 -11.15 8.33
CA ARG A 153 -16.28 -12.49 8.35
C ARG A 153 -15.24 -13.49 7.85
N LEU A 154 -14.97 -14.51 8.65
CA LEU A 154 -14.06 -15.60 8.31
C LEU A 154 -14.89 -16.86 8.15
N ALA A 155 -15.14 -17.24 6.90
CA ALA A 155 -15.99 -18.38 6.59
C ALA A 155 -15.34 -19.68 7.05
N THR A 156 -16.17 -20.68 7.36
CA THR A 156 -15.69 -22.02 7.71
C THR A 156 -16.32 -23.07 6.82
N ASN A 157 -15.67 -24.23 6.79
CA ASN A 157 -16.14 -25.41 6.13
C ASN A 157 -15.71 -26.61 6.99
N TYR A 158 -16.68 -27.32 7.57
CA TYR A 158 -16.41 -28.37 8.56
C TYR A 158 -17.41 -29.51 8.46
N ARG A 159 -17.09 -30.63 9.13
CA ARG A 159 -18.03 -31.73 9.38
C ARG A 159 -18.08 -32.01 10.87
N LEU A 160 -19.21 -32.51 11.35
CA LEU A 160 -19.29 -33.02 12.71
C LEU A 160 -18.32 -34.20 12.88
N PHE A 161 -17.53 -34.12 13.95
CA PHE A 161 -16.58 -35.16 14.33
C PHE A 161 -16.44 -35.19 15.86
N PRO A 162 -17.47 -35.70 16.57
CA PRO A 162 -17.42 -35.76 18.02
C PRO A 162 -16.24 -36.62 18.52
N PRO A 163 -15.58 -36.23 19.63
CA PRO A 163 -15.89 -35.07 20.49
C PRO A 163 -15.16 -33.78 20.09
N TYR A 164 -14.50 -33.74 18.92
CA TYR A 164 -13.59 -32.66 18.54
C TYR A 164 -14.29 -31.46 17.86
N VAL A 165 -15.33 -31.76 17.07
CA VAL A 165 -16.25 -30.79 16.47
C VAL A 165 -17.65 -31.34 16.68
N ASP A 166 -18.45 -30.63 17.46
CA ASP A 166 -19.83 -30.99 17.74
C ASP A 166 -20.68 -29.72 17.83
N GLN A 167 -22.01 -29.87 17.82
CA GLN A 167 -22.96 -28.76 17.88
C GLN A 167 -23.87 -28.91 19.09
N LEU A 168 -24.16 -27.80 19.75
CA LEU A 168 -25.22 -27.73 20.75
C LEU A 168 -26.57 -27.56 20.03
N GLU A 169 -27.60 -28.29 20.47
CA GLU A 169 -28.96 -28.10 19.98
C GLU A 169 -29.38 -26.62 20.19
N VAL A 170 -29.54 -25.88 19.09
CA VAL A 170 -29.83 -24.45 19.13
C VAL A 170 -31.31 -24.23 19.41
N THR A 171 -31.64 -23.78 20.62
CA THR A 171 -32.97 -23.27 20.97
C THR A 171 -33.00 -21.74 20.81
N GLY A 172 -33.22 -21.26 19.59
CA GLY A 172 -33.54 -19.85 19.32
C GLY A 172 -32.65 -19.09 18.32
N ASP A 173 -33.19 -17.95 17.87
CA ASP A 173 -32.69 -16.78 17.12
C ASP A 173 -31.79 -16.94 15.88
N GLY A 174 -31.40 -18.16 15.48
CA GLY A 174 -30.84 -18.43 14.16
C GLY A 174 -29.46 -17.81 13.85
N LEU A 175 -28.81 -17.17 14.83
CA LEU A 175 -27.43 -16.70 14.75
C LEU A 175 -26.50 -17.81 15.24
N PHE A 176 -25.88 -18.54 14.31
CA PHE A 176 -24.93 -19.60 14.62
C PHE A 176 -23.56 -18.98 14.92
N THR A 177 -23.07 -19.14 16.15
CA THR A 177 -21.77 -18.62 16.60
C THR A 177 -20.93 -19.75 17.21
N VAL A 178 -19.68 -19.47 17.59
CA VAL A 178 -18.85 -20.44 18.34
C VAL A 178 -19.55 -20.95 19.61
N ALA A 179 -20.46 -20.18 20.20
CA ALA A 179 -21.23 -20.59 21.38
C ALA A 179 -22.20 -21.76 21.10
N ASN A 180 -22.54 -22.00 19.83
CA ASN A 180 -23.37 -23.11 19.37
C ASN A 180 -22.54 -24.35 19.03
N MET A 181 -21.21 -24.25 19.09
CA MET A 181 -20.27 -25.32 18.76
C MET A 181 -19.59 -25.85 20.02
N THR A 182 -19.34 -27.15 20.06
CA THR A 182 -18.61 -27.84 21.13
C THR A 182 -17.42 -28.62 20.58
N GLY A 183 -16.56 -29.05 21.50
CA GLY A 183 -15.29 -29.68 21.15
C GLY A 183 -14.14 -28.69 21.07
N MET A 184 -12.92 -29.22 20.94
CA MET A 184 -11.70 -28.41 21.03
C MET A 184 -11.45 -27.57 19.78
N LEU A 185 -11.83 -28.06 18.59
CA LEU A 185 -11.42 -27.44 17.32
C LEU A 185 -12.13 -26.10 17.05
N PRO A 186 -13.46 -25.94 17.26
CA PRO A 186 -14.12 -24.65 17.09
C PRO A 186 -13.56 -23.56 18.02
N ALA A 187 -13.28 -23.92 19.28
CA ALA A 187 -12.73 -23.00 20.27
C ALA A 187 -11.28 -22.58 19.94
N ILE A 188 -10.46 -23.51 19.47
CA ILE A 188 -9.10 -23.21 19.01
C ILE A 188 -9.15 -22.33 17.76
N LEU A 189 -10.02 -22.66 16.80
CA LEU A 189 -10.15 -21.91 15.56
C LEU A 189 -10.58 -20.46 15.83
N ASP A 190 -11.60 -20.25 16.66
CA ASP A 190 -12.05 -18.91 17.01
C ASP A 190 -10.94 -18.11 17.72
N ASN A 191 -10.30 -18.67 18.74
CA ASN A 191 -9.25 -17.97 19.47
C ASN A 191 -8.03 -17.67 18.60
N LEU A 192 -7.52 -18.65 17.86
CA LEU A 192 -6.30 -18.50 17.05
C LEU A 192 -6.52 -17.50 15.93
N VAL A 193 -7.60 -17.69 15.15
CA VAL A 193 -7.84 -16.88 13.97
C VAL A 193 -8.17 -15.44 14.36
N VAL A 194 -9.07 -15.22 15.32
CA VAL A 194 -9.44 -13.86 15.75
C VAL A 194 -8.25 -13.13 16.39
N THR A 195 -7.38 -13.84 17.11
CA THR A 195 -6.17 -13.24 17.69
C THR A 195 -5.18 -12.81 16.61
N CYS A 196 -4.93 -13.66 15.60
CA CYS A 196 -4.06 -13.32 14.47
C CYS A 196 -4.59 -12.13 13.65
N CYS A 197 -5.91 -12.05 13.50
CA CYS A 197 -6.58 -10.98 12.74
C CYS A 197 -6.51 -9.60 13.39
N GLN A 198 -6.35 -9.53 14.71
CA GLN A 198 -6.40 -8.29 15.49
C GLN A 198 -7.69 -7.47 15.19
N THR A 199 -7.72 -6.20 15.60
CA THR A 199 -8.83 -5.28 15.32
C THR A 199 -8.53 -4.44 14.09
N CYS A 200 -9.49 -4.32 13.18
CA CYS A 200 -9.47 -3.42 12.03
C CYS A 200 -10.28 -2.16 12.35
N ALA A 201 -9.81 -0.97 11.96
CA ALA A 201 -10.54 0.28 12.20
C ALA A 201 -11.86 0.34 11.39
N ALA A 202 -11.94 -0.37 10.26
CA ALA A 202 -13.12 -0.41 9.41
C ALA A 202 -14.30 -1.16 10.02
N HIS A 203 -14.02 -2.29 10.68
CA HIS A 203 -15.04 -3.30 11.01
C HIS A 203 -14.94 -3.88 12.42
N GLY A 204 -13.90 -3.50 13.18
CA GLY A 204 -13.68 -3.96 14.55
C GLY A 204 -12.99 -5.32 14.59
N ARG A 205 -13.49 -6.20 15.46
CA ARG A 205 -12.99 -7.59 15.59
C ARG A 205 -13.60 -8.46 14.49
N SER A 206 -12.75 -9.24 13.83
CA SER A 206 -13.20 -10.33 12.96
C SER A 206 -13.88 -11.45 13.78
N TYR A 207 -14.69 -12.26 13.11
CA TYR A 207 -15.34 -13.42 13.72
C TYR A 207 -15.34 -14.62 12.76
N VAL A 208 -15.37 -15.81 13.34
CA VAL A 208 -15.47 -17.07 12.61
C VAL A 208 -16.95 -17.41 12.38
N ASP A 209 -17.34 -17.59 11.11
CA ASP A 209 -18.69 -17.92 10.70
C ASP A 209 -18.84 -19.45 10.56
N PHE A 210 -19.49 -20.06 11.57
CA PHE A 210 -19.81 -21.50 11.59
C PHE A 210 -21.14 -21.84 10.90
N LYS A 211 -21.82 -20.85 10.31
CA LYS A 211 -23.09 -21.04 9.61
C LYS A 211 -22.88 -21.16 8.11
N TYR A 212 -22.07 -20.26 7.55
CA TYR A 212 -21.89 -20.14 6.11
C TYR A 212 -20.43 -20.35 5.68
N ASN A 213 -20.27 -21.05 4.57
CA ASN A 213 -18.97 -21.25 3.92
C ASN A 213 -18.59 -20.06 3.01
N GLY A 214 -17.41 -20.15 2.38
CA GLY A 214 -16.88 -19.09 1.50
C GLY A 214 -17.78 -18.79 0.29
N THR A 215 -18.63 -19.72 -0.13
CA THR A 215 -19.57 -19.57 -1.25
C THR A 215 -20.99 -19.21 -0.79
N ASN A 216 -21.18 -18.85 0.49
CA ASN A 216 -22.47 -18.60 1.14
C ASN A 216 -23.41 -19.81 1.21
N GLY A 217 -22.92 -21.02 0.98
CA GLY A 217 -23.60 -22.27 1.32
C GLY A 217 -23.49 -22.60 2.81
N THR A 218 -24.01 -23.75 3.24
CA THR A 218 -23.86 -24.23 4.62
C THR A 218 -22.38 -24.51 4.92
N ALA A 219 -21.90 -24.10 6.09
CA ALA A 219 -20.54 -24.40 6.55
C ALA A 219 -20.39 -25.89 6.92
N GLU A 220 -21.42 -26.48 7.49
CA GLU A 220 -21.48 -27.91 7.81
C GLU A 220 -21.67 -28.74 6.53
N GLN A 221 -20.83 -29.77 6.39
CA GLN A 221 -20.89 -30.76 5.31
C GLN A 221 -21.25 -32.14 5.86
N ASN A 222 -21.95 -32.93 5.03
CA ASN A 222 -22.43 -34.25 5.43
C ASN A 222 -21.32 -35.31 5.34
N SER A 223 -20.26 -35.05 4.58
CA SER A 223 -19.16 -35.99 4.37
C SER A 223 -17.80 -35.30 4.35
N GLU A 224 -16.75 -36.10 4.62
CA GLU A 224 -15.36 -35.64 4.48
C GLU A 224 -15.00 -35.31 3.02
N GLN A 225 -15.63 -35.98 2.05
CA GLN A 225 -15.40 -35.72 0.63
C GLN A 225 -15.95 -34.35 0.22
N GLU A 226 -17.17 -34.01 0.65
CA GLU A 226 -17.77 -32.68 0.42
C GLU A 226 -16.97 -31.58 1.10
N MET A 227 -16.55 -31.81 2.36
CA MET A 227 -15.70 -30.87 3.09
C MET A 227 -14.39 -30.61 2.34
N LYS A 228 -13.69 -31.65 1.89
CA LYS A 228 -12.44 -31.47 1.13
C LYS A 228 -12.65 -30.81 -0.23
N PHE A 229 -13.77 -31.10 -0.90
CA PHE A 229 -14.07 -30.54 -2.22
C PHE A 229 -14.23 -29.01 -2.17
N LEU A 230 -14.76 -28.48 -1.07
CA LEU A 230 -15.02 -27.05 -0.90
C LEU A 230 -13.81 -26.27 -0.36
N ILE A 231 -12.66 -26.91 -0.13
CA ILE A 231 -11.41 -26.21 0.18
C ILE A 231 -10.78 -25.82 -1.17
N GLU A 232 -10.94 -24.55 -1.56
CA GLU A 232 -10.43 -24.02 -2.83
C GLU A 232 -9.53 -22.80 -2.56
N ASP A 233 -8.25 -22.89 -2.96
CA ASP A 233 -7.24 -21.82 -2.80
C ASP A 233 -7.68 -20.43 -3.33
N ARG A 234 -8.67 -20.37 -4.23
CA ARG A 234 -9.11 -19.12 -4.88
C ARG A 234 -10.10 -18.28 -4.06
N ASN A 235 -10.89 -18.91 -3.18
CA ASN A 235 -12.00 -18.23 -2.49
C ASN A 235 -11.77 -18.11 -0.98
N ASP A 236 -10.79 -18.83 -0.42
CA ASP A 236 -10.51 -18.82 1.03
C ASP A 236 -9.66 -17.62 1.49
N LEU A 237 -9.11 -16.82 0.56
CA LEU A 237 -8.20 -15.69 0.84
C LEU A 237 -8.57 -14.37 0.14
N ARG A 238 -9.78 -14.24 -0.43
CA ARG A 238 -10.20 -13.03 -1.16
C ARG A 238 -11.01 -12.05 -0.32
#